data_AF-A0A016UH69-F1
#
_entry.id   AF-A0A016UH69-F1
#
_cell.length_a   1.000
_cell.length_b   1.000
_cell.length_c   1.000
_cell.angle_alpha   90.00
_cell.angle_beta   90.00
_cell.angle_gamma   90.00
#
_symmetry.space_group_name_H-M   'P 1'
#
loop_
_entity.id
_entity.type
_entity.pdbx_description
1 polymer ?
#
loop_
_entity_poly.entity_id
_entity_poly.type
_entity_poly.pdbx_seq_one_letter_code
_entity_poly.pdbx_strand_id
1 'polypeptide(L)'
;MKLRSIHVLCLQEKRWKGSKAREIGDGIKLFYHGLEAKRNGVAIAVCGPLKEYVSSVNCVSDRIISLRIAIKDGFWTVVSIYAPQCGCTEADKEAFYDELDKVIS
;
A
#
# COMPACT_ATOMS: atom_id res chain seq x y z
N MET A 1 9.89 6.97 10.73
CA MET A 1 10.66 5.80 10.25
C MET A 1 12.00 5.66 10.98
N LYS A 2 12.83 6.72 11.01
CA LYS A 2 14.14 6.74 11.69
C LYS A 2 14.11 6.36 13.19
N LEU A 3 13.23 6.97 14.01
CA LEU A 3 13.20 6.73 15.47
C LEU A 3 12.97 5.26 15.86
N ARG A 4 12.24 4.51 15.03
CA ARG A 4 11.89 3.10 15.27
C ARG A 4 12.57 2.15 14.28
N SER A 5 13.55 2.63 13.50
CA SER A 5 14.26 1.84 12.46
C SER A 5 13.32 1.10 11.49
N ILE A 6 12.23 1.76 11.08
CA ILE A 6 11.23 1.19 10.16
C ILE A 6 11.69 1.41 8.72
N HIS A 7 11.80 0.33 7.95
CA HIS A 7 12.19 0.37 6.54
C HIS A 7 11.01 0.45 5.57
N VAL A 8 9.89 -0.18 5.95
CA VAL A 8 8.63 -0.18 5.20
C VAL A 8 7.50 0.17 6.14
N LEU A 9 6.67 1.15 5.76
CA LEU A 9 5.55 1.62 6.56
C LEU A 9 4.28 1.63 5.71
N CYS A 10 3.29 0.82 6.11
CA CYS A 10 1.95 0.84 5.52
C CYS A 10 1.11 1.93 6.20
N LEU A 11 0.37 2.69 5.40
CA LEU A 11 -0.49 3.79 5.84
C LEU A 11 -1.89 3.59 5.26
N GLN A 12 -2.90 3.66 6.13
CA GLN A 12 -4.31 3.61 5.77
C GLN A 12 -4.98 4.98 5.97
N GLU A 13 -6.16 5.16 5.38
CA GLU A 13 -6.96 6.40 5.45
C GLU A 13 -6.19 7.66 5.04
N LYS A 14 -5.38 7.56 3.99
CA LYS A 14 -4.55 8.69 3.54
C LYS A 14 -5.40 9.80 2.91
N ARG A 15 -6.59 9.47 2.40
CA ARG A 15 -7.61 10.42 1.92
C ARG A 15 -7.15 11.34 0.77
N TRP A 16 -6.15 10.92 -0.01
CA TRP A 16 -5.71 11.65 -1.21
C TRP A 16 -6.07 10.85 -2.46
N LYS A 17 -6.53 11.57 -3.48
CA LYS A 17 -6.79 11.03 -4.81
C LYS A 17 -5.50 10.81 -5.61
N GLY A 18 -5.51 9.75 -6.41
CA GLY A 18 -4.49 9.42 -7.41
C GLY A 18 -3.69 8.17 -7.08
N SER A 19 -2.98 7.69 -8.09
CA SER A 19 -2.06 6.55 -8.02
C SER A 19 -0.67 7.02 -8.41
N LYS A 20 0.22 7.26 -7.45
CA LYS A 20 1.55 7.85 -7.73
C LYS A 20 2.63 7.34 -6.78
N ALA A 21 3.87 7.41 -7.24
CA ALA A 21 5.07 7.33 -6.43
C ALA A 21 5.66 8.74 -6.23
N ARG A 22 6.03 9.10 -5.01
CA ARG A 22 6.58 10.42 -4.69
C ARG A 22 7.71 10.31 -3.66
N GLU A 23 8.83 11.00 -3.91
CA GLU A 23 9.84 11.25 -2.88
C GLU A 23 9.31 12.30 -1.89
N ILE A 24 9.29 11.97 -0.60
CA ILE A 24 8.75 12.83 0.46
C ILE A 24 9.86 13.41 1.37
N GLY A 25 11.11 13.28 0.96
CA GLY A 25 12.29 13.69 1.73
C GLY A 25 12.88 12.53 2.54
N ASP A 26 14.04 12.78 3.15
CA ASP A 26 14.72 11.81 4.04
C ASP A 26 15.04 10.43 3.40
N GLY A 27 15.17 10.38 2.08
CA GLY A 27 15.38 9.14 1.35
C GLY A 27 14.15 8.20 1.40
N ILE A 28 12.95 8.74 1.58
CA ILE A 28 11.69 7.99 1.63
C ILE A 28 10.90 8.18 0.35
N LYS A 29 10.56 7.06 -0.30
CA LYS A 29 9.64 7.02 -1.44
C LYS A 29 8.29 6.49 -0.98
N LEU A 30 7.25 7.28 -1.21
CA LEU A 30 5.86 6.98 -0.89
C LEU A 30 5.13 6.53 -2.15
N PHE A 31 4.60 5.31 -2.12
CA PHE A 31 3.68 4.78 -3.13
C PHE A 31 2.28 4.88 -2.56
N TYR A 32 1.34 5.49 -3.28
CA TYR A 32 -0.02 5.62 -2.78
C TYR A 32 -1.06 5.42 -3.87
N HIS A 33 -2.22 4.96 -3.44
CA HIS A 33 -3.40 4.83 -4.26
C HIS A 33 -4.65 5.31 -3.51
N GLY A 34 -5.52 6.03 -4.22
CA GLY A 34 -6.81 6.46 -3.72
C GLY A 34 -7.69 6.98 -4.84
N LEU A 35 -8.99 6.70 -4.79
CA LEU A 35 -9.95 7.08 -5.84
C LEU A 35 -10.52 8.49 -5.62
N GLU A 36 -10.75 8.86 -4.36
CA GLU A 36 -11.37 10.13 -3.97
C GLU A 36 -10.51 10.89 -2.95
N ALA A 37 -10.65 12.22 -2.94
CA ALA A 37 -10.13 13.02 -1.84
C ALA A 37 -11.05 12.85 -0.62
N LYS A 38 -10.49 12.92 0.60
CA LYS A 38 -11.21 12.84 1.89
C LYS A 38 -11.76 11.46 2.29
N ARG A 39 -11.67 10.43 1.42
CA ARG A 39 -12.16 9.07 1.71
C ARG A 39 -11.10 8.01 1.39
N ASN A 40 -11.05 6.95 2.21
CA ASN A 40 -10.16 5.79 2.05
C ASN A 40 -8.70 6.20 1.74
N GLY A 41 -8.02 5.43 0.90
CA GLY A 41 -6.66 5.67 0.44
C GLY A 41 -5.65 4.88 1.25
N VAL A 42 -4.76 4.22 0.53
CA VAL A 42 -3.68 3.40 1.08
C VAL A 42 -2.34 3.84 0.51
N ALA A 43 -1.29 3.65 1.31
CA ALA A 43 0.06 3.95 0.87
C ALA A 43 1.08 3.04 1.54
N ILE A 44 2.22 2.89 0.89
CA ILE A 44 3.39 2.24 1.45
C ILE A 44 4.59 3.18 1.28
N ALA A 45 5.23 3.53 2.39
CA ALA A 45 6.46 4.29 2.40
C ALA A 45 7.65 3.34 2.55
N VAL A 46 8.63 3.45 1.67
CA VAL A 46 9.87 2.66 1.68
C VAL A 46 11.04 3.61 1.83
N CYS A 47 11.94 3.35 2.78
CA CYS A 47 13.10 4.20 3.03
C CYS A 47 14.43 3.50 2.75
N GLY A 48 15.47 4.32 2.56
CA GLY A 48 16.83 3.85 2.36
C GLY A 48 16.99 3.13 1.02
N PRO A 49 18.02 2.27 0.89
CA PRO A 49 18.31 1.57 -0.37
C PRO A 49 17.16 0.67 -0.85
N LEU A 50 16.31 0.20 0.07
CA LEU A 50 15.22 -0.73 -0.22
C LEU A 50 14.24 -0.19 -1.29
N LYS A 51 14.08 1.13 -1.38
CA LYS A 51 13.19 1.76 -2.35
C LYS A 51 13.64 1.60 -3.80
N GLU A 52 14.94 1.40 -4.03
CA GLU A 52 15.52 1.16 -5.36
C GLU A 52 15.28 -0.29 -5.83
N TYR A 53 14.99 -1.19 -4.89
CA TYR A 53 14.69 -2.59 -5.18
C TYR A 53 13.18 -2.85 -5.37
N VAL A 54 12.33 -1.82 -5.31
CA VAL A 54 10.90 -1.97 -5.61
C VAL A 54 10.74 -2.30 -7.09
N SER A 55 10.35 -3.53 -7.39
CA SER A 55 10.26 -4.06 -8.76
C SER A 55 8.90 -3.84 -9.39
N SER A 56 7.82 -3.85 -8.59
CA SER A 56 6.48 -3.54 -9.07
C SER A 56 5.61 -2.97 -7.97
N VAL A 57 4.59 -2.21 -8.40
CA VAL A 57 3.55 -1.66 -7.53
C VAL A 57 2.21 -1.99 -8.18
N ASN A 58 1.34 -2.66 -7.44
CA ASN A 58 -0.01 -2.97 -7.87
C ASN A 58 -1.00 -2.17 -7.04
N CYS A 59 -1.81 -1.36 -7.71
CA CYS A 59 -2.82 -0.52 -7.10
C CYS A 59 -4.19 -1.09 -7.44
N VAL A 60 -4.75 -1.87 -6.53
CA VAL A 60 -5.91 -2.73 -6.77
C VAL A 60 -7.20 -1.94 -6.55
N SER A 61 -7.32 -1.29 -5.40
CA SER A 61 -8.44 -0.42 -5.04
C SER A 61 -7.96 0.65 -4.06
N ASP A 62 -8.80 1.65 -3.73
CA ASP A 62 -8.47 2.67 -2.72
C ASP A 62 -8.28 2.11 -1.30
N ARG A 63 -8.41 0.79 -1.15
CA ARG A 63 -8.23 0.01 0.07
C ARG A 63 -7.11 -1.02 -0.01
N ILE A 64 -6.56 -1.30 -1.19
CA ILE A 64 -5.53 -2.32 -1.36
C ILE A 64 -4.44 -1.82 -2.30
N ILE A 65 -3.22 -1.75 -1.79
CA ILE A 65 -2.00 -1.54 -2.57
C ILE A 65 -0.99 -2.61 -2.18
N SER A 66 -0.32 -3.19 -3.18
CA SER A 66 0.81 -4.07 -2.96
C SER A 66 2.04 -3.59 -3.70
N LEU A 67 3.21 -3.91 -3.15
CA LEU A 67 4.48 -3.70 -3.81
C LEU A 67 5.32 -4.97 -3.70
N ARG A 68 6.13 -5.22 -4.73
CA ARG A 68 7.17 -6.25 -4.71
C ARG A 68 8.53 -5.59 -4.57
N ILE A 69 9.35 -6.15 -3.68
CA ILE A 69 10.74 -5.76 -3.47
C ILE A 69 11.61 -6.92 -3.88
N ALA A 70 12.50 -6.70 -4.84
CA ALA A 70 13.52 -7.67 -5.22
C ALA A 70 14.51 -7.87 -4.07
N ILE A 71 14.77 -9.12 -3.74
CA ILE A 71 15.83 -9.54 -2.81
C ILE A 71 16.73 -10.53 -3.52
N LYS A 72 17.87 -10.88 -2.91
CA LYS A 72 18.86 -11.78 -3.52
C LYS A 72 18.24 -13.09 -4.00
N ASP A 73 17.35 -13.67 -3.20
CA ASP A 73 16.74 -14.98 -3.44
C ASP A 73 15.21 -14.85 -3.59
N GLY A 74 14.76 -13.96 -4.48
CA GLY A 74 13.34 -13.83 -4.85
C GLY A 74 12.76 -12.45 -4.57
N PHE A 75 11.55 -12.43 -4.00
CA PHE A 75 10.82 -11.17 -3.78
C PHE A 75 10.09 -11.18 -2.43
N TRP A 76 10.08 -10.03 -1.77
CA TRP A 76 9.10 -9.74 -0.72
C TRP A 76 7.92 -9.01 -1.33
N THR A 77 6.71 -9.49 -1.04
CA THR A 77 5.47 -8.76 -1.36
C THR A 77 4.96 -8.11 -0.09
N VAL A 78 4.82 -6.79 -0.10
CA VAL A 78 4.19 -6.03 0.99
C VAL A 78 2.82 -5.59 0.52
N VAL A 79 1.78 -5.97 1.26
CA VAL A 79 0.40 -5.58 0.98
C VAL A 79 -0.08 -4.67 2.10
N SER A 80 -0.54 -3.47 1.76
CA SER A 80 -1.20 -2.56 2.67
C SER A 80 -2.69 -2.55 2.36
N ILE A 81 -3.48 -2.94 3.36
CA ILE A 81 -4.93 -3.02 3.25
C ILE A 81 -5.63 -2.08 4.23
N TYR A 82 -6.82 -1.60 3.86
CA TYR A 82 -7.76 -0.92 4.73
C TYR A 82 -9.12 -1.62 4.66
N ALA A 83 -9.41 -2.44 5.66
CA ALA A 83 -10.61 -3.25 5.70
C ALA A 83 -11.90 -2.40 5.82
N PRO A 84 -13.04 -2.89 5.29
CA PRO A 84 -14.34 -2.28 5.53
C PRO A 84 -14.71 -2.21 7.01
N GLN A 85 -15.41 -1.14 7.37
CA GLN A 85 -15.92 -0.94 8.72
C GLN A 85 -17.10 -1.88 8.99
N CYS A 86 -17.41 -2.14 10.26
CA CYS A 86 -18.49 -3.06 10.64
C CYS A 86 -19.86 -2.69 10.04
N GLY A 87 -20.10 -1.38 9.82
CA GLY A 87 -21.35 -0.86 9.23
C GLY A 87 -21.42 -0.91 7.69
N CYS A 88 -20.36 -1.36 7.00
CA CYS A 88 -20.44 -1.67 5.57
C CYS A 88 -21.33 -2.91 5.34
N THR A 89 -21.90 -3.01 4.13
CA THR A 89 -22.73 -4.17 3.78
C THR A 89 -21.89 -5.44 3.71
N GLU A 90 -22.52 -6.61 3.89
CA GLU A 90 -21.80 -7.88 3.73
C GLU A 90 -21.26 -8.05 2.30
N ALA A 91 -21.99 -7.57 1.30
CA ALA A 91 -21.52 -7.55 -0.09
C ALA A 91 -20.24 -6.72 -0.27
N ASP A 92 -20.12 -5.56 0.37
CA ASP A 92 -18.89 -4.75 0.33
C ASP A 92 -17.71 -5.48 1.01
N LYS A 93 -17.99 -6.24 2.07
CA LYS A 93 -16.97 -7.03 2.79
C LYS A 93 -16.50 -8.21 1.94
N GLU A 94 -17.43 -8.96 1.36
CA GLU A 94 -17.14 -10.09 0.48
C GLU A 94 -16.34 -9.64 -0.75
N ALA A 95 -16.79 -8.58 -1.42
CA ALA A 95 -16.06 -8.00 -2.56
C ALA A 95 -14.62 -7.57 -2.18
N PHE A 96 -14.43 -7.01 -0.98
CA PHE A 96 -13.08 -6.68 -0.49
C PHE A 96 -12.21 -7.93 -0.25
N TYR A 97 -12.77 -9.01 0.32
CA TYR A 97 -12.03 -10.25 0.51
C TYR A 97 -11.71 -10.94 -0.82
N ASP A 98 -12.61 -10.89 -1.80
CA ASP A 98 -12.35 -11.39 -3.16
C ASP A 98 -11.22 -10.63 -3.86
N GLU A 99 -11.17 -9.30 -3.70
CA GLU A 99 -10.05 -8.49 -4.20
C GLU A 99 -8.75 -8.82 -3.48
N LEU A 100 -8.79 -9.04 -2.16
CA LEU A 100 -7.63 -9.37 -1.36
C LEU A 100 -7.08 -10.75 -1.73
N ASP A 101 -7.94 -11.75 -1.91
CA ASP A 101 -7.55 -13.12 -2.26
C ASP A 101 -6.75 -13.14 -3.57
N LYS A 102 -7.21 -12.39 -4.59
CA LYS A 102 -6.51 -12.23 -5.88
C LYS A 102 -5.10 -11.63 -5.77
N VAL A 103 -4.77 -10.99 -4.65
CA VAL A 103 -3.46 -10.34 -4.42
C VAL A 103 -2.52 -11.23 -3.62
N ILE A 104 -3.06 -12.09 -2.76
CA ILE A 104 -2.26 -12.92 -1.83
C ILE A 104 -2.14 -14.38 -2.25
N SER A 105 -3.05 -14.87 -3.10
CA SER A 105 -3.02 -16.20 -3.72
C SER A 105 -1.99 -16.28 -4.85
#